data_AF-A0A9E1Y1A7-F1
#
_entry.id   AF-A0A9E1Y1A7-F1
#
_cell.length_a   1.000
_cell.length_b   1.000
_cell.length_c   1.000
_cell.angle_alpha   90.00
_cell.angle_beta   90.00
_cell.angle_gamma   90.00
#
_symmetry.space_group_name_H-M   'P 1'
#
loop_
_entity.id
_entity.type
_entity.pdbx_description
1 polymer ?
#
loop_
_entity_poly.entity_id
_entity_poly.type
_entity_poly.pdbx_seq_one_letter_code
_entity_poly.pdbx_strand_id
1 'polypeptide(L)'
;MIKQFRHLLSRQGLLVLILIGFVPVSFGEISHVSAGNNYTCVIDDGAVACGGENTVGQLDVPLLTGARALSAGARGTVCAISDAGLSCWGRQSDGLLDIPKLVNPVKVSVGSRHACALDDEGVRCWGLNDYGQLNVPKLESVTALAAGDDFTCAISGGQVQCWGTDHDGTLDPPAFKGLEVLRVTTHACAASRDGMVCWGPNDFGESIAKPFIEISDIGVGGLHSCVITSGKVKCWGFGNQNQLLVPEIKNPRILALGSGHSCAVGDEGLVCWGRKRSYLNADDVMAFVGGVVAPPKLETVSLYDYFKRPRPVLIEEKGPLDYADDLPVLRAVTQSGVVISTGSTHSCYLKTG
;
A
#
# COMPACT_ATOMS: atom_id res chain seq x y z
N MET A 1 39.39 -32.36 42.94
CA MET A 1 39.39 -33.41 43.99
C MET A 1 38.14 -33.22 44.82
N ILE A 2 37.02 -33.90 44.53
CA ILE A 2 36.64 -35.26 44.95
C ILE A 2 36.14 -35.33 46.40
N LYS A 3 34.89 -35.86 46.54
CA LYS A 3 34.11 -36.34 47.73
C LYS A 3 33.11 -35.32 48.30
N GLN A 4 31.83 -35.63 48.56
CA GLN A 4 31.15 -36.94 48.60
C GLN A 4 29.61 -36.81 48.50
N PHE A 5 28.99 -37.90 48.06
CA PHE A 5 27.59 -38.15 47.73
C PHE A 5 26.80 -38.76 48.92
N ARG A 6 25.45 -38.69 48.84
CA ARG A 6 24.36 -39.38 49.60
C ARG A 6 23.80 -38.59 50.81
N HIS A 7 22.49 -38.40 51.02
CA HIS A 7 21.35 -39.31 50.82
C HIS A 7 19.96 -38.59 50.73
N LEU A 8 19.08 -39.14 49.88
CA LEU A 8 17.62 -39.37 50.02
C LEU A 8 16.57 -38.23 50.03
N LEU A 9 15.92 -38.11 48.87
CA LEU A 9 14.48 -37.98 48.58
C LEU A 9 13.48 -38.16 49.75
N SER A 10 12.55 -37.20 49.89
CA SER A 10 11.13 -37.48 50.20
C SER A 10 10.21 -36.26 49.96
N ARG A 11 9.45 -36.34 48.87
CA ARG A 11 8.04 -35.94 48.67
C ARG A 11 7.56 -34.51 48.98
N GLN A 12 7.17 -33.85 47.87
CA GLN A 12 6.00 -32.97 47.69
C GLN A 12 5.98 -31.61 48.41
N GLY A 13 6.62 -30.64 47.76
CA GLY A 13 6.29 -29.22 47.87
C GLY A 13 6.45 -28.59 46.49
N LEU A 14 5.34 -28.49 45.75
CA LEU A 14 5.26 -27.90 44.42
C LEU A 14 5.50 -26.39 44.55
N LEU A 15 6.76 -25.95 44.40
CA LEU A 15 7.06 -24.53 44.23
C LEU A 15 6.80 -24.18 42.75
N VAL A 16 5.59 -23.68 42.46
CA VAL A 16 5.27 -23.13 41.14
C VAL A 16 6.02 -21.80 41.01
N LEU A 17 7.23 -21.86 40.45
CA LEU A 17 7.86 -20.70 39.85
C LEU A 17 7.09 -20.39 38.57
N ILE A 18 6.17 -19.44 38.65
CA ILE A 18 5.61 -18.77 37.47
C ILE A 18 6.76 -17.97 36.85
N LEU A 19 7.55 -18.63 36.02
CA LEU A 19 8.31 -17.96 34.97
C LEU A 19 7.25 -17.33 34.06
N ILE A 20 6.94 -16.05 34.32
CA ILE A 20 6.34 -15.19 33.31
C ILE A 20 7.40 -15.08 32.23
N GLY A 21 7.40 -16.06 31.32
CA GLY A 21 8.05 -15.92 30.04
C GLY A 21 7.39 -14.70 29.41
N PHE A 22 8.13 -13.60 29.38
CA PHE A 22 7.97 -12.65 28.30
C PHE A 22 8.21 -13.47 27.04
N VAL A 23 7.13 -14.04 26.48
CA VAL A 23 7.11 -14.32 25.06
C VAL A 23 7.36 -12.94 24.46
N PRO A 24 8.50 -12.67 23.81
CA PRO A 24 8.60 -11.45 23.04
C PRO A 24 7.39 -11.50 22.12
N VAL A 25 6.50 -10.51 22.25
CA VAL A 25 5.42 -10.33 21.29
C VAL A 25 6.15 -10.27 19.96
N SER A 26 6.02 -11.34 19.17
CA SER A 26 6.46 -11.32 17.80
C SER A 26 5.61 -10.24 17.18
N PHE A 27 6.19 -9.06 16.99
CA PHE A 27 5.64 -8.12 16.04
C PHE A 27 5.44 -8.92 14.75
N GLY A 28 4.25 -8.88 14.17
CA GLY A 28 4.05 -9.53 12.88
C GLY A 28 5.13 -9.03 11.91
N GLU A 29 5.65 -9.94 11.10
CA GLU A 29 6.66 -9.56 10.13
C GLU A 29 5.96 -8.92 8.93
N ILE A 30 6.10 -7.60 8.78
CA ILE A 30 5.67 -6.91 7.57
C ILE A 30 6.43 -7.49 6.38
N SER A 31 5.70 -8.20 5.51
CA SER A 31 6.22 -8.93 4.36
C SER A 31 6.07 -8.13 3.06
N HIS A 32 5.08 -7.24 3.00
CA HIS A 32 4.83 -6.37 1.86
C HIS A 32 4.40 -4.99 2.32
N VAL A 33 4.82 -3.97 1.56
CA VAL A 33 4.29 -2.61 1.66
C VAL A 33 4.06 -2.08 0.25
N SER A 34 2.96 -1.37 0.06
CA SER A 34 2.64 -0.68 -1.20
C SER A 34 1.98 0.65 -0.89
N ALA A 35 2.33 1.69 -1.64
CA ALA A 35 1.83 3.04 -1.43
C ALA A 35 1.11 3.51 -2.70
N GLY A 36 -0.08 4.07 -2.53
CA GLY A 36 -0.70 4.93 -3.53
C GLY A 36 -0.34 6.39 -3.28
N ASN A 37 -1.07 7.33 -3.88
CA ASN A 37 -0.65 8.74 -3.82
C ASN A 37 -0.57 9.33 -2.41
N ASN A 38 -1.56 9.05 -1.56
CA ASN A 38 -1.65 9.59 -0.19
C ASN A 38 -2.09 8.52 0.84
N TYR A 39 -1.85 7.25 0.55
CA TYR A 39 -2.17 6.15 1.46
C TYR A 39 -1.14 5.02 1.30
N THR A 40 -1.01 4.19 2.32
CA THR A 40 -0.08 3.05 2.34
C THR A 40 -0.79 1.83 2.89
N CYS A 41 -0.55 0.69 2.26
CA CYS A 41 -1.04 -0.61 2.71
C CYS A 41 0.15 -1.53 2.99
N VAL A 42 -0.03 -2.43 3.95
CA VAL A 42 0.95 -3.45 4.33
C VAL A 42 0.29 -4.83 4.39
N ILE A 43 1.11 -5.86 4.19
CA ILE A 43 0.79 -7.21 4.66
C ILE A 43 1.64 -7.46 5.90
N ASP A 44 0.96 -7.70 7.02
CA ASP A 44 1.55 -8.04 8.31
C ASP A 44 0.99 -9.39 8.78
N ASP A 45 1.86 -10.41 8.86
CA ASP A 45 1.48 -11.80 9.19
C ASP A 45 0.28 -12.33 8.37
N GLY A 46 0.28 -12.04 7.07
CA GLY A 46 -0.78 -12.44 6.14
C GLY A 46 -2.10 -11.65 6.23
N ALA A 47 -2.20 -10.67 7.14
CA ALA A 47 -3.31 -9.73 7.22
C ALA A 47 -2.97 -8.44 6.45
N VAL A 48 -3.96 -7.85 5.76
CA VAL A 48 -3.80 -6.57 5.07
C VAL A 48 -4.27 -5.44 5.99
N ALA A 49 -3.45 -4.40 6.15
CA ALA A 49 -3.83 -3.16 6.83
C ALA A 49 -3.44 -1.96 5.97
N CYS A 50 -4.29 -0.92 5.94
CA CYS A 50 -4.06 0.30 5.18
C CYS A 50 -4.27 1.54 6.06
N GLY A 51 -3.51 2.59 5.81
CA GLY A 51 -3.63 3.89 6.49
C GLY A 51 -3.42 5.07 5.54
N GLY A 52 -4.04 6.21 5.86
CA GLY A 52 -3.94 7.47 5.11
C GLY A 52 -5.28 7.98 4.60
N GLU A 53 -5.32 8.47 3.36
CA GLU A 53 -6.54 8.95 2.72
C GLU A 53 -7.54 7.81 2.44
N ASN A 54 -8.84 8.02 2.72
CA ASN A 54 -9.94 7.07 2.42
C ASN A 54 -11.11 7.70 1.64
N THR A 55 -10.82 8.53 0.64
CA THR A 55 -11.86 9.28 -0.11
C THR A 55 -12.69 8.43 -1.05
N VAL A 56 -12.23 7.23 -1.40
CA VAL A 56 -12.89 6.31 -2.34
C VAL A 56 -12.98 4.87 -1.81
N GLY A 57 -12.80 4.67 -0.50
CA GLY A 57 -12.89 3.36 0.14
C GLY A 57 -11.61 2.51 0.05
N GLN A 58 -10.46 3.10 -0.29
CA GLN A 58 -9.18 2.39 -0.40
C GLN A 58 -8.69 1.76 0.91
N LEU A 59 -9.17 2.23 2.07
CA LEU A 59 -8.87 1.65 3.39
C LEU A 59 -9.94 0.66 3.87
N ASP A 60 -11.02 0.44 3.10
CA ASP A 60 -12.11 -0.47 3.44
C ASP A 60 -11.70 -1.92 3.09
N VAL A 61 -10.67 -2.42 3.78
CA VAL A 61 -10.05 -3.71 3.51
C VAL A 61 -11.08 -4.84 3.70
N PRO A 62 -11.34 -5.67 2.67
CA PRO A 62 -12.23 -6.82 2.81
C PRO A 62 -11.61 -7.86 3.75
N LEU A 63 -12.41 -8.84 4.20
CA LEU A 63 -11.89 -9.94 5.01
C LEU A 63 -10.96 -10.82 4.14
N LEU A 64 -9.65 -10.71 4.36
CA LEU A 64 -8.61 -11.44 3.65
C LEU A 64 -7.80 -12.31 4.62
N THR A 65 -7.49 -13.54 4.24
CA THR A 65 -6.60 -14.45 4.99
C THR A 65 -5.49 -14.95 4.09
N GLY A 66 -4.27 -15.07 4.63
CA GLY A 66 -3.13 -15.57 3.86
C GLY A 66 -2.74 -14.64 2.70
N ALA A 67 -2.83 -13.33 2.90
CA ALA A 67 -2.41 -12.36 1.89
C ALA A 67 -0.91 -12.51 1.60
N ARG A 68 -0.55 -12.61 0.33
CA ARG A 68 0.82 -12.90 -0.14
C ARG A 68 1.31 -12.02 -1.29
N ALA A 69 0.45 -11.11 -1.76
CA ALA A 69 0.83 -10.05 -2.68
C ALA A 69 -0.13 -8.88 -2.49
N LEU A 70 0.38 -7.66 -2.66
CA LEU A 70 -0.36 -6.41 -2.43
C LEU A 70 0.14 -5.36 -3.42
N SER A 71 -0.79 -4.60 -4.01
CA SER A 71 -0.47 -3.43 -4.80
C SER A 71 -1.52 -2.34 -4.60
N ALA A 72 -1.05 -1.14 -4.29
CA ALA A 72 -1.84 0.07 -4.09
C ALA A 72 -1.62 1.02 -5.27
N GLY A 73 -2.67 1.30 -6.02
CA GLY A 73 -2.66 2.20 -7.17
C GLY A 73 -2.77 3.67 -6.79
N ALA A 74 -2.31 4.55 -7.68
CA ALA A 74 -2.23 5.99 -7.43
C ALA A 74 -3.59 6.63 -7.06
N ARG A 75 -4.69 6.15 -7.65
CA ARG A 75 -6.05 6.71 -7.48
C ARG A 75 -6.96 5.95 -6.51
N GLY A 76 -6.37 5.22 -5.55
CA GLY A 76 -7.15 4.61 -4.47
C GLY A 76 -7.82 3.29 -4.84
N THR A 77 -7.24 2.53 -5.76
CA THR A 77 -7.58 1.11 -5.96
C THR A 77 -6.49 0.28 -5.30
N VAL A 78 -6.88 -0.71 -4.51
CA VAL A 78 -5.95 -1.65 -3.88
C VAL A 78 -6.33 -3.05 -4.32
N CYS A 79 -5.35 -3.86 -4.65
CA CYS A 79 -5.53 -5.26 -4.95
C CYS A 79 -4.59 -6.12 -4.12
N ALA A 80 -5.10 -7.25 -3.63
CA ALA A 80 -4.31 -8.23 -2.88
C ALA A 80 -4.62 -9.65 -3.34
N ILE A 81 -3.60 -10.50 -3.35
CA ILE A 81 -3.73 -11.94 -3.58
C ILE A 81 -3.69 -12.62 -2.22
N SER A 82 -4.71 -13.44 -1.94
CA SER A 82 -4.91 -14.15 -0.68
C SER A 82 -5.28 -15.62 -0.94
N ASP A 83 -5.62 -16.37 0.10
CA ASP A 83 -6.11 -17.75 -0.02
C ASP A 83 -7.39 -17.85 -0.89
N ALA A 84 -8.19 -16.78 -0.92
CA ALA A 84 -9.40 -16.68 -1.75
C ALA A 84 -9.13 -16.27 -3.21
N GLY A 85 -7.86 -16.06 -3.58
CA GLY A 85 -7.46 -15.52 -4.88
C GLY A 85 -7.26 -14.01 -4.85
N LEU A 86 -7.38 -13.37 -6.03
CA LEU A 86 -7.20 -11.93 -6.19
C LEU A 86 -8.49 -11.18 -5.79
N SER A 87 -8.36 -10.19 -4.91
CA SER A 87 -9.43 -9.26 -4.53
C SER A 87 -8.96 -7.82 -4.72
N CYS A 88 -9.84 -6.95 -5.25
CA CYS A 88 -9.58 -5.52 -5.42
C CYS A 88 -10.71 -4.69 -4.79
N TRP A 89 -10.38 -3.54 -4.21
CA TRP A 89 -11.33 -2.63 -3.57
C TRP A 89 -10.90 -1.16 -3.70
N GLY A 90 -11.74 -0.26 -3.20
CA GLY A 90 -11.58 1.19 -3.30
C GLY A 90 -12.31 1.77 -4.51
N ARG A 91 -11.61 2.53 -5.36
CA ARG A 91 -12.20 3.26 -6.50
C ARG A 91 -13.05 2.35 -7.42
N GLN A 92 -14.29 2.78 -7.64
CA GLN A 92 -15.35 2.05 -8.37
C GLN A 92 -15.49 2.45 -9.86
N SER A 93 -14.47 3.10 -10.44
CA SER A 93 -14.53 3.57 -11.83
C SER A 93 -13.48 2.89 -12.70
N ASP A 94 -13.57 3.11 -14.01
CA ASP A 94 -12.67 2.58 -15.05
C ASP A 94 -12.67 1.05 -15.18
N GLY A 95 -13.60 0.33 -14.53
CA GLY A 95 -13.67 -1.13 -14.58
C GLY A 95 -12.59 -1.84 -13.76
N LEU A 96 -11.91 -1.14 -12.83
CA LEU A 96 -10.82 -1.69 -12.02
C LEU A 96 -11.25 -2.82 -11.08
N LEU A 97 -12.54 -2.89 -10.71
CA LEU A 97 -13.08 -3.97 -9.89
C LEU A 97 -13.68 -5.11 -10.72
N ASP A 98 -13.73 -4.97 -12.05
CA ASP A 98 -14.19 -6.02 -12.97
C ASP A 98 -13.03 -6.99 -13.25
N ILE A 99 -12.60 -7.71 -12.20
CA ILE A 99 -11.43 -8.59 -12.26
C ILE A 99 -11.70 -9.71 -13.28
N PRO A 100 -10.84 -9.87 -14.31
CA PRO A 100 -10.98 -10.96 -15.28
C PRO A 100 -10.78 -12.31 -14.60
N LYS A 101 -11.21 -13.39 -15.25
CA LYS A 101 -10.90 -14.74 -14.76
C LYS A 101 -9.38 -14.95 -14.80
N LEU A 102 -8.80 -15.25 -13.64
CA LEU A 102 -7.38 -15.57 -13.47
C LEU A 102 -7.20 -17.01 -13.01
N VAL A 103 -6.04 -17.60 -13.33
CA VAL A 103 -5.66 -18.97 -12.96
C VAL A 103 -4.41 -18.93 -12.08
N ASN A 104 -4.59 -19.15 -10.77
CA ASN A 104 -3.51 -19.11 -9.77
C ASN A 104 -2.64 -17.84 -9.87
N PRO A 105 -3.22 -16.63 -9.73
CA PRO A 105 -2.45 -15.39 -9.85
C PRO A 105 -1.31 -15.34 -8.83
N VAL A 106 -0.12 -14.92 -9.27
CA VAL A 106 1.09 -14.86 -8.45
C VAL A 106 1.62 -13.45 -8.25
N LYS A 107 1.28 -12.51 -9.14
CA LYS A 107 1.62 -11.08 -9.00
C LYS A 107 0.42 -10.24 -9.39
N VAL A 108 0.29 -9.09 -8.74
CA VAL A 108 -0.65 -8.03 -9.12
C VAL A 108 0.08 -6.70 -9.07
N SER A 109 -0.20 -5.83 -10.03
CA SER A 109 0.20 -4.43 -10.01
C SER A 109 -0.98 -3.56 -10.39
N VAL A 110 -1.20 -2.49 -9.63
CA VAL A 110 -2.25 -1.51 -9.85
C VAL A 110 -1.60 -0.17 -10.19
N GLY A 111 -1.98 0.38 -11.34
CA GLY A 111 -1.54 1.69 -11.80
C GLY A 111 -2.47 2.81 -11.33
N SER A 112 -2.59 3.88 -12.13
CA SER A 112 -3.53 4.97 -11.85
C SER A 112 -4.97 4.60 -12.24
N ARG A 113 -5.14 3.95 -13.39
CA ARG A 113 -6.46 3.65 -13.98
C ARG A 113 -6.61 2.25 -14.58
N HIS A 114 -5.58 1.41 -14.46
CA HIS A 114 -5.59 0.02 -14.87
C HIS A 114 -4.88 -0.86 -13.83
N ALA A 115 -5.11 -2.16 -13.93
CA ALA A 115 -4.40 -3.17 -13.14
C ALA A 115 -3.98 -4.31 -14.05
N CYS A 116 -2.89 -4.98 -13.67
CA CYS A 116 -2.38 -6.16 -14.34
C CYS A 116 -2.04 -7.24 -13.34
N ALA A 117 -2.27 -8.49 -13.70
CA ALA A 117 -1.88 -9.65 -12.92
C ALA A 117 -1.08 -10.63 -13.79
N LEU A 118 -0.11 -11.30 -13.17
CA LEU A 118 0.57 -12.46 -13.73
C LEU A 118 -0.02 -13.71 -13.11
N ASP A 119 -0.45 -14.64 -13.95
CA ASP A 119 -1.03 -15.92 -13.56
C ASP A 119 -0.48 -17.06 -14.43
N ASP A 120 -0.98 -18.29 -14.28
CA ASP A 120 -0.47 -19.47 -15.00
C ASP A 120 -0.64 -19.39 -16.53
N GLU A 121 -1.55 -18.56 -17.04
CA GLU A 121 -1.77 -18.38 -18.48
C GLU A 121 -1.08 -17.12 -19.03
N GLY A 122 -0.45 -16.31 -18.16
CA GLY A 122 0.34 -15.14 -18.53
C GLY A 122 -0.12 -13.84 -17.88
N VAL A 123 0.21 -12.72 -18.52
CA VAL A 123 -0.17 -11.38 -18.02
C VAL A 123 -1.55 -11.00 -18.57
N ARG A 124 -2.45 -10.61 -17.67
CA ARG A 124 -3.75 -10.03 -18.01
C ARG A 124 -3.88 -8.65 -17.38
N CYS A 125 -4.30 -7.68 -18.17
CA CYS A 125 -4.57 -6.33 -17.72
C CYS A 125 -6.05 -5.99 -17.92
N TRP A 126 -6.62 -5.20 -17.02
CA TRP A 126 -7.98 -4.69 -17.08
C TRP A 126 -8.05 -3.26 -16.55
N GLY A 127 -9.13 -2.55 -16.86
CA GLY A 127 -9.33 -1.15 -16.49
C GLY A 127 -9.48 -0.22 -17.70
N LEU A 128 -8.96 1.00 -17.59
CA LEU A 128 -8.88 1.95 -18.71
C LEU A 128 -7.85 1.52 -19.74
N ASN A 129 -8.12 1.77 -21.03
CA ASN A 129 -7.21 1.43 -22.14
C ASN A 129 -7.00 2.55 -23.17
N ASP A 130 -7.24 3.80 -22.80
CA ASP A 130 -7.20 4.94 -23.74
C ASP A 130 -5.84 5.10 -24.43
N TYR A 131 -4.77 4.58 -23.81
CA TYR A 131 -3.41 4.63 -24.30
C TYR A 131 -2.83 3.26 -24.65
N GLY A 132 -3.64 2.20 -24.67
CA GLY A 132 -3.17 0.84 -24.93
C GLY A 132 -2.44 0.19 -23.76
N GLN A 133 -2.58 0.69 -22.52
CA GLN A 133 -1.96 0.12 -21.32
C GLN A 133 -2.44 -1.31 -20.98
N LEU A 134 -3.53 -1.77 -21.60
CA LEU A 134 -4.01 -3.16 -21.54
C LEU A 134 -3.53 -4.02 -22.71
N ASN A 135 -2.88 -3.45 -23.73
CA ASN A 135 -2.44 -4.15 -24.94
C ASN A 135 -1.13 -4.91 -24.66
N VAL A 136 -1.23 -5.96 -23.85
CA VAL A 136 -0.08 -6.77 -23.42
C VAL A 136 0.64 -7.34 -24.65
N PRO A 137 1.95 -7.03 -24.84
CA PRO A 137 2.72 -7.60 -25.93
C PRO A 137 3.00 -9.09 -25.67
N LYS A 138 3.65 -9.75 -26.63
CA LYS A 138 4.12 -11.12 -26.40
C LYS A 138 5.22 -11.12 -25.34
N LEU A 139 4.92 -11.67 -24.17
CA LEU A 139 5.89 -11.81 -23.06
C LEU A 139 6.33 -13.28 -22.91
N GLU A 140 7.55 -13.49 -22.43
CA GLU A 140 8.14 -14.80 -22.19
C GLU A 140 8.84 -14.79 -20.82
N SER A 141 8.60 -15.81 -19.98
CA SER A 141 9.25 -15.97 -18.67
C SER A 141 9.23 -14.70 -17.80
N VAL A 142 8.04 -14.17 -17.54
CA VAL A 142 7.86 -12.91 -16.78
C VAL A 142 8.28 -13.07 -15.32
N THR A 143 9.24 -12.25 -14.86
CA THR A 143 9.75 -12.28 -13.48
C THR A 143 9.29 -11.09 -12.64
N ALA A 144 9.00 -9.95 -13.27
CA ALA A 144 8.46 -8.76 -12.63
C ALA A 144 7.41 -8.09 -13.52
N LEU A 145 6.43 -7.45 -12.89
CA LEU A 145 5.31 -6.76 -13.52
C LEU A 145 5.01 -5.52 -12.68
N ALA A 146 4.92 -4.35 -13.32
CA ALA A 146 4.64 -3.09 -12.65
C ALA A 146 3.79 -2.18 -13.56
N ALA A 147 2.74 -1.60 -13.00
CA ALA A 147 1.80 -0.71 -13.66
C ALA A 147 1.96 0.70 -13.11
N GLY A 148 2.17 1.67 -14.01
CA GLY A 148 2.31 3.08 -13.72
C GLY A 148 1.02 3.86 -13.92
N ASP A 149 1.15 5.15 -14.26
CA ASP A 149 -0.01 6.00 -14.48
C ASP A 149 -0.82 5.56 -15.71
N ASP A 150 -0.17 5.52 -16.87
CA ASP A 150 -0.81 5.20 -18.16
C ASP A 150 0.02 4.21 -19.00
N PHE A 151 0.98 3.52 -18.36
CA PHE A 151 1.80 2.49 -18.99
C PHE A 151 2.08 1.33 -18.02
N THR A 152 2.52 0.21 -18.57
CA THR A 152 2.88 -1.00 -17.83
C THR A 152 4.21 -1.50 -18.32
N CYS A 153 5.05 -2.01 -17.42
CA CYS A 153 6.29 -2.67 -17.77
C CYS A 153 6.38 -4.06 -17.13
N ALA A 154 7.11 -4.95 -17.80
CA ALA A 154 7.45 -6.26 -17.28
C ALA A 154 8.93 -6.58 -17.54
N ILE A 155 9.56 -7.34 -16.63
CA ILE A 155 10.81 -8.04 -16.96
C ILE A 155 10.43 -9.38 -17.60
N SER A 156 10.73 -9.52 -18.88
CA SER A 156 10.36 -10.63 -19.76
C SER A 156 11.61 -11.09 -20.53
N GLY A 157 11.96 -12.37 -20.44
CA GLY A 157 13.19 -12.91 -21.02
C GLY A 157 14.48 -12.24 -20.50
N GLY A 158 14.43 -11.64 -19.30
CA GLY A 158 15.55 -10.90 -18.71
C GLY A 158 15.73 -9.46 -19.22
N GLN A 159 14.79 -8.95 -20.01
CA GLN A 159 14.76 -7.56 -20.50
C GLN A 159 13.47 -6.87 -20.06
N VAL A 160 13.50 -5.54 -19.94
CA VAL A 160 12.29 -4.76 -19.68
C VAL A 160 11.54 -4.54 -21.00
N GLN A 161 10.24 -4.81 -20.98
CA GLN A 161 9.31 -4.46 -22.05
C GLN A 161 8.18 -3.62 -21.46
N CYS A 162 7.91 -2.47 -22.06
CA CYS A 162 6.86 -1.55 -21.63
C CYS A 162 5.81 -1.35 -22.74
N TRP A 163 4.56 -1.10 -22.35
CA TRP A 163 3.45 -0.81 -23.27
C TRP A 163 2.45 0.17 -22.63
N GLY A 164 1.70 0.89 -23.47
CA GLY A 164 0.80 1.97 -23.06
C GLY A 164 1.16 3.27 -23.77
N THR A 165 1.09 4.39 -23.06
CA THR A 165 1.53 5.68 -23.58
C THR A 165 3.05 5.84 -23.50
N ASP A 166 3.64 6.54 -24.47
CA ASP A 166 5.04 6.96 -24.43
C ASP A 166 5.15 8.47 -24.16
N HIS A 167 5.01 8.84 -22.90
CA HIS A 167 5.35 10.20 -22.44
C HIS A 167 6.82 10.22 -22.03
N ASP A 168 7.61 11.10 -22.65
CA ASP A 168 9.03 11.33 -22.33
C ASP A 168 9.89 10.05 -22.26
N GLY A 169 9.66 9.12 -23.20
CA GLY A 169 10.45 7.88 -23.30
C GLY A 169 10.11 6.82 -22.26
N THR A 170 8.90 6.84 -21.69
CA THR A 170 8.42 5.80 -20.73
C THR A 170 8.39 4.40 -21.34
N LEU A 171 8.31 4.29 -22.67
CA LEU A 171 8.38 3.01 -23.38
C LEU A 171 9.79 2.64 -23.89
N ASP A 172 10.80 3.46 -23.60
CA ASP A 172 12.19 3.27 -24.05
C ASP A 172 13.13 2.86 -22.89
N PRO A 173 12.95 1.67 -22.28
CA PRO A 173 13.79 1.24 -21.17
C PRO A 173 15.25 1.06 -21.62
N PRO A 174 16.23 1.61 -20.89
CA PRO A 174 17.64 1.37 -21.16
C PRO A 174 18.00 -0.11 -21.04
N ALA A 175 18.83 -0.61 -21.95
CA ALA A 175 19.27 -1.99 -21.91
C ALA A 175 20.14 -2.27 -20.66
N PHE A 176 19.73 -3.23 -19.85
CA PHE A 176 20.48 -3.68 -18.67
C PHE A 176 20.27 -5.19 -18.45
N LYS A 177 21.31 -5.90 -18.02
CA LYS A 177 21.27 -7.36 -17.80
C LYS A 177 21.14 -7.68 -16.32
N GLY A 178 20.43 -8.76 -16.00
CA GLY A 178 20.32 -9.25 -14.63
C GLY A 178 19.43 -8.39 -13.74
N LEU A 179 18.44 -7.69 -14.32
CA LEU A 179 17.45 -6.94 -13.56
C LEU A 179 16.58 -7.89 -12.73
N GLU A 180 16.40 -7.55 -11.46
CA GLU A 180 15.64 -8.34 -10.48
C GLU A 180 14.45 -7.56 -9.94
N VAL A 181 14.59 -6.24 -9.79
CA VAL A 181 13.56 -5.34 -9.25
C VAL A 181 13.08 -4.39 -10.33
N LEU A 182 11.77 -4.19 -10.43
CA LEU A 182 11.11 -3.23 -11.31
C LEU A 182 10.05 -2.45 -10.50
N ARG A 183 10.03 -1.13 -10.67
CA ARG A 183 9.06 -0.22 -10.06
C ARG A 183 8.65 0.84 -11.09
N VAL A 184 7.37 1.17 -11.11
CA VAL A 184 6.78 2.07 -12.11
C VAL A 184 5.67 2.90 -11.46
N THR A 185 5.65 4.19 -11.75
CA THR A 185 4.58 5.15 -11.42
C THR A 185 4.40 6.11 -12.61
N THR A 186 4.88 7.35 -12.51
CA THR A 186 5.00 8.34 -13.58
C THR A 186 6.25 8.10 -14.42
N HIS A 187 7.33 7.66 -13.77
CA HIS A 187 8.57 7.17 -14.37
C HIS A 187 8.82 5.72 -13.95
N ALA A 188 9.91 5.14 -14.45
CA ALA A 188 10.24 3.75 -14.16
C ALA A 188 11.72 3.60 -13.78
N CYS A 189 11.97 2.64 -12.90
CA CYS A 189 13.31 2.21 -12.55
C CYS A 189 13.37 0.70 -12.43
N ALA A 190 14.50 0.13 -12.84
CA ALA A 190 14.81 -1.28 -12.66
C ALA A 190 16.22 -1.43 -12.09
N ALA A 191 16.42 -2.44 -11.24
CA ALA A 191 17.70 -2.63 -10.56
C ALA A 191 18.10 -4.11 -10.43
N SER A 192 19.40 -4.30 -10.25
CA SER A 192 20.09 -5.50 -9.80
C SER A 192 20.99 -5.13 -8.63
N ARG A 193 21.69 -6.11 -8.02
CA ARG A 193 22.71 -5.79 -7.01
C ARG A 193 23.86 -4.91 -7.52
N ASP A 194 24.17 -4.97 -8.81
CA ASP A 194 25.35 -4.33 -9.39
C ASP A 194 25.06 -2.97 -10.05
N GLY A 195 23.79 -2.55 -10.06
CA GLY A 195 23.40 -1.27 -10.64
C GLY A 195 21.92 -1.15 -10.95
N MET A 196 21.53 0.03 -11.41
CA MET A 196 20.15 0.36 -11.75
C MET A 196 20.07 1.22 -13.01
N VAL A 197 18.89 1.21 -13.64
CA VAL A 197 18.50 2.09 -14.73
C VAL A 197 17.15 2.73 -14.39
N CYS A 198 16.95 3.96 -14.84
CA CYS A 198 15.70 4.69 -14.71
C CYS A 198 15.42 5.43 -16.02
N TRP A 199 14.14 5.60 -16.36
CA TRP A 199 13.69 6.23 -17.60
C TRP A 199 12.28 6.81 -17.45
N GLY A 200 11.86 7.59 -18.44
CA GLY A 200 10.63 8.40 -18.40
C GLY A 200 10.89 9.86 -17.97
N PRO A 201 9.83 10.59 -17.58
CA PRO A 201 9.91 11.97 -17.12
C PRO A 201 11.03 12.21 -16.10
N ASN A 202 11.65 13.40 -16.17
CA ASN A 202 12.83 13.72 -15.38
C ASN A 202 12.93 15.20 -14.99
N ASP A 203 11.81 15.92 -14.92
CA ASP A 203 11.81 17.37 -14.69
C ASP A 203 12.45 17.77 -13.35
N PHE A 204 12.48 16.83 -12.39
CA PHE A 204 13.07 17.01 -11.06
C PHE A 204 14.29 16.13 -10.81
N GLY A 205 14.81 15.44 -11.85
CA GLY A 205 15.92 14.51 -11.72
C GLY A 205 15.54 13.14 -11.15
N GLU A 206 14.25 12.81 -11.06
CA GLU A 206 13.67 11.60 -10.47
C GLU A 206 14.07 10.31 -11.20
N SER A 207 14.27 10.37 -12.52
CA SER A 207 14.69 9.24 -13.34
C SER A 207 16.20 9.24 -13.64
N ILE A 208 17.00 10.05 -12.93
CA ILE A 208 18.46 9.95 -12.97
C ILE A 208 18.90 8.65 -12.28
N ALA A 209 19.40 7.70 -13.07
CA ALA A 209 20.06 6.51 -12.55
C ALA A 209 21.39 6.90 -11.87
N LYS A 210 21.45 6.76 -10.55
CA LYS A 210 22.66 7.01 -9.76
C LYS A 210 23.55 5.75 -9.74
N PRO A 211 24.89 5.89 -9.70
CA PRO A 211 25.83 4.77 -9.77
C PRO A 211 25.95 4.02 -8.43
N PHE A 212 24.83 3.53 -7.89
CA PHE A 212 24.81 2.74 -6.68
C PHE A 212 25.09 1.27 -6.99
N ILE A 213 25.71 0.59 -6.02
CA ILE A 213 25.93 -0.86 -5.99
C ILE A 213 25.38 -1.40 -4.67
N GLU A 214 25.40 -2.71 -4.49
CA GLU A 214 24.81 -3.38 -3.31
C GLU A 214 23.35 -2.96 -3.11
N ILE A 215 22.62 -2.83 -4.22
CA ILE A 215 21.21 -2.45 -4.21
C ILE A 215 20.39 -3.66 -3.77
N SER A 216 19.54 -3.49 -2.77
CA SER A 216 18.63 -4.53 -2.29
C SER A 216 17.17 -4.25 -2.60
N ASP A 217 16.78 -2.98 -2.74
CA ASP A 217 15.45 -2.59 -3.20
C ASP A 217 15.49 -1.17 -3.81
N ILE A 218 14.50 -0.88 -4.65
CA ILE A 218 14.24 0.46 -5.18
C ILE A 218 12.78 0.81 -4.98
N GLY A 219 12.51 2.10 -4.93
CA GLY A 219 11.16 2.65 -4.90
C GLY A 219 11.05 3.80 -5.88
N VAL A 220 9.89 3.89 -6.53
CA VAL A 220 9.54 4.93 -7.50
C VAL A 220 8.24 5.54 -7.00
N GLY A 221 8.25 6.84 -6.69
CA GLY A 221 7.11 7.62 -6.24
C GLY A 221 6.58 8.53 -7.35
N GLY A 222 5.75 9.52 -7.01
CA GLY A 222 5.16 10.39 -8.03
C GLY A 222 6.17 11.26 -8.79
N LEU A 223 7.16 11.82 -8.10
CA LEU A 223 8.21 12.68 -8.69
C LEU A 223 9.56 12.49 -7.97
N HIS A 224 9.76 11.35 -7.32
CA HIS A 224 10.98 11.02 -6.59
C HIS A 224 11.26 9.53 -6.62
N SER A 225 12.51 9.19 -6.38
CA SER A 225 13.01 7.82 -6.33
C SER A 225 13.79 7.60 -5.05
N CYS A 226 13.75 6.37 -4.54
CA CYS A 226 14.57 5.95 -3.42
C CYS A 226 15.21 4.59 -3.72
N VAL A 227 16.32 4.31 -3.05
CA VAL A 227 17.05 3.05 -3.14
C VAL A 227 17.51 2.62 -1.76
N ILE A 228 17.53 1.31 -1.52
CA ILE A 228 18.28 0.70 -0.42
C ILE A 228 19.61 0.23 -0.99
N THR A 229 20.71 0.83 -0.54
CA THR A 229 22.08 0.54 -0.99
C THR A 229 23.02 0.53 0.20
N SER A 230 23.85 -0.52 0.31
CA SER A 230 24.78 -0.70 1.45
C SER A 230 24.08 -0.55 2.81
N GLY A 231 22.87 -1.10 2.94
CA GLY A 231 22.06 -1.08 4.17
C GLY A 231 21.44 0.28 4.54
N LYS A 232 21.44 1.27 3.64
CA LYS A 232 20.85 2.60 3.88
C LYS A 232 19.87 2.99 2.79
N VAL A 233 18.84 3.75 3.17
CA VAL A 233 17.92 4.39 2.22
C VAL A 233 18.53 5.70 1.72
N LYS A 234 18.50 5.93 0.40
CA LYS A 234 18.85 7.21 -0.24
C LYS A 234 17.75 7.60 -1.21
N CYS A 235 17.34 8.87 -1.20
CA CYS A 235 16.28 9.37 -2.07
C CYS A 235 16.72 10.60 -2.88
N TRP A 236 16.13 10.80 -4.06
CA TRP A 236 16.37 11.94 -4.95
C TRP A 236 15.14 12.25 -5.81
N GLY A 237 15.16 13.40 -6.50
CA GLY A 237 14.03 13.92 -7.28
C GLY A 237 13.42 15.16 -6.61
N PHE A 238 12.10 15.30 -6.70
CA PHE A 238 11.34 16.36 -6.05
C PHE A 238 11.28 16.18 -4.52
N GLY A 239 11.47 17.26 -3.75
CA GLY A 239 11.67 17.18 -2.30
C GLY A 239 10.93 18.20 -1.42
N ASN A 240 10.02 19.00 -1.96
CA ASN A 240 9.36 20.09 -1.20
C ASN A 240 8.34 19.63 -0.14
N GLN A 241 8.15 18.31 0.03
CA GLN A 241 7.27 17.72 1.05
C GLN A 241 8.07 16.94 2.10
N ASN A 242 9.39 17.12 2.19
CA ASN A 242 10.29 16.36 3.06
C ASN A 242 10.42 14.86 2.71
N GLN A 243 9.93 14.41 1.56
CA GLN A 243 9.97 13.00 1.12
C GLN A 243 11.39 12.49 0.81
N LEU A 244 12.37 13.40 0.69
CA LEU A 244 13.78 13.07 0.54
C LEU A 244 14.55 13.06 1.87
N LEU A 245 13.94 13.57 2.94
CA LEU A 245 14.55 13.63 4.27
C LEU A 245 14.39 12.27 4.97
N VAL A 246 15.26 11.34 4.59
CA VAL A 246 15.28 9.97 5.11
C VAL A 246 15.55 9.99 6.63
N PRO A 247 14.64 9.47 7.47
CA PRO A 247 14.90 9.28 8.89
C PRO A 247 15.86 8.10 9.13
N GLU A 248 16.42 7.99 10.33
CA GLU A 248 17.20 6.81 10.72
C GLU A 248 16.30 5.57 10.71
N ILE A 249 16.66 4.58 9.90
CA ILE A 249 15.94 3.31 9.77
C ILE A 249 16.96 2.20 9.91
N LYS A 250 16.76 1.35 10.92
CA LYS A 250 17.65 0.22 11.18
C LYS A 250 17.32 -0.94 10.23
N ASN A 251 18.32 -1.42 9.49
CA ASN A 251 18.22 -2.53 8.53
C ASN A 251 17.00 -2.42 7.59
N PRO A 252 16.91 -1.34 6.78
CA PRO A 252 15.82 -1.19 5.82
C PRO A 252 15.84 -2.33 4.80
N ARG A 253 14.66 -2.88 4.47
CA ARG A 253 14.53 -4.03 3.55
C ARG A 253 13.51 -3.88 2.42
N ILE A 254 12.46 -3.08 2.60
CA ILE A 254 11.40 -2.89 1.59
C ILE A 254 11.03 -1.41 1.53
N LEU A 255 10.90 -0.85 0.32
CA LEU A 255 10.45 0.51 0.06
C LEU A 255 9.05 0.54 -0.56
N ALA A 256 8.27 1.56 -0.21
CA ALA A 256 7.07 1.95 -0.91
C ALA A 256 6.95 3.48 -0.95
N LEU A 257 6.69 4.03 -2.13
CA LEU A 257 6.67 5.48 -2.33
C LEU A 257 5.31 5.88 -2.90
N GLY A 258 4.71 6.89 -2.30
CA GLY A 258 3.52 7.57 -2.83
C GLY A 258 3.89 8.82 -3.63
N SER A 259 2.94 9.73 -3.79
CA SER A 259 3.12 10.94 -4.59
C SER A 259 4.04 11.97 -3.90
N GLY A 260 3.93 12.11 -2.58
CA GLY A 260 4.72 13.07 -1.80
C GLY A 260 5.26 12.48 -0.51
N HIS A 261 5.30 11.16 -0.40
CA HIS A 261 5.52 10.44 0.84
C HIS A 261 6.28 9.15 0.55
N SER A 262 7.09 8.69 1.50
CA SER A 262 7.97 7.54 1.35
C SER A 262 7.86 6.69 2.60
N CYS A 263 7.89 5.37 2.44
CA CYS A 263 7.88 4.43 3.53
C CYS A 263 8.96 3.36 3.33
N ALA A 264 9.52 2.88 4.44
CA ALA A 264 10.48 1.81 4.46
C ALA A 264 10.22 0.88 5.63
N VAL A 265 10.36 -0.43 5.40
CA VAL A 265 10.28 -1.43 6.46
C VAL A 265 11.69 -1.72 6.97
N GLY A 266 11.92 -1.56 8.28
CA GLY A 266 13.16 -1.90 8.97
C GLY A 266 12.94 -2.89 10.13
N ASP A 267 13.93 -3.04 11.00
CA ASP A 267 13.84 -3.91 12.19
C ASP A 267 12.67 -3.53 13.12
N GLU A 268 12.35 -2.24 13.20
CA GLU A 268 11.36 -1.68 14.13
C GLU A 268 9.96 -1.56 13.49
N GLY A 269 9.76 -2.12 12.29
CA GLY A 269 8.49 -2.06 11.56
C GLY A 269 8.51 -1.05 10.41
N LEU A 270 7.35 -0.43 10.12
CA LEU A 270 7.19 0.52 9.02
C LEU A 270 7.46 1.96 9.48
N VAL A 271 8.37 2.64 8.79
CA VAL A 271 8.68 4.06 9.00
C VAL A 271 8.29 4.82 7.74
N CYS A 272 7.41 5.81 7.87
CA CYS A 272 6.98 6.68 6.78
C CYS A 272 7.36 8.14 7.04
N TRP A 273 7.76 8.86 5.99
CA TRP A 273 8.18 10.27 6.05
C TRP A 273 7.71 11.05 4.81
N GLY A 274 7.80 12.37 4.86
CA GLY A 274 7.33 13.25 3.79
C GLY A 274 6.00 13.93 4.10
N ARG A 275 5.10 14.01 3.11
CA ARG A 275 3.83 14.74 3.19
C ARG A 275 2.94 14.23 4.33
N LYS A 276 2.67 15.10 5.31
CA LYS A 276 1.89 14.76 6.50
C LYS A 276 0.40 14.46 6.26
N ARG A 277 -0.22 15.07 5.24
CA ARG A 277 -1.65 14.83 4.94
C ARG A 277 -1.97 13.37 4.59
N SER A 278 -0.97 12.59 4.21
CA SER A 278 -1.11 11.16 3.90
C SER A 278 -1.17 10.23 5.12
N TYR A 279 -1.04 10.78 6.34
CA TYR A 279 -0.62 10.02 7.53
C TYR A 279 -1.47 10.22 8.79
N LEU A 280 -2.26 11.30 8.86
CA LEU A 280 -2.85 11.75 10.12
C LEU A 280 -4.35 11.46 10.16
N ASN A 281 -4.79 10.75 11.19
CA ASN A 281 -6.18 10.82 11.66
C ASN A 281 -6.36 12.08 12.54
N ALA A 282 -7.55 12.31 13.09
CA ALA A 282 -7.87 13.49 13.91
C ALA A 282 -6.95 13.73 15.13
N ASP A 283 -6.14 12.73 15.52
CA ASP A 283 -5.24 12.76 16.67
C ASP A 283 -3.74 12.85 16.28
N ASP A 284 -3.41 13.17 15.02
CA ASP A 284 -2.04 13.29 14.52
C ASP A 284 -1.16 12.00 14.64
N VAL A 285 -1.79 10.82 14.75
CA VAL A 285 -1.09 9.53 14.79
C VAL A 285 -1.24 8.79 13.45
N MET A 286 -0.14 8.20 12.98
CA MET A 286 -0.15 7.15 11.95
C MET A 286 -1.01 5.99 12.43
N ALA A 287 -2.27 5.94 12.01
CA ALA A 287 -3.13 4.79 12.29
C ALA A 287 -2.70 3.61 11.40
N PHE A 288 -1.64 2.91 11.78
CA PHE A 288 -1.68 1.46 11.60
C PHE A 288 -2.73 0.97 12.57
N VAL A 289 -3.85 0.45 12.07
CA VAL A 289 -4.75 -0.38 12.89
C VAL A 289 -4.02 -1.68 13.18
N GLY A 290 -3.03 -1.60 14.07
CA GLY A 290 -2.22 -2.69 14.61
C GLY A 290 -2.22 -2.64 16.15
N GLY A 291 -3.21 -1.98 16.74
CA GLY A 291 -3.45 -1.97 18.18
C GLY A 291 -4.84 -2.51 18.46
N VAL A 292 -4.92 -3.56 19.27
CA VAL A 292 -6.17 -4.17 19.74
C VAL A 292 -7.04 -3.10 20.38
N VAL A 293 -8.16 -2.72 19.74
CA VAL A 293 -9.34 -2.28 20.48
C VAL A 293 -10.23 -3.52 20.53
N ALA A 294 -10.35 -4.12 21.72
CA ALA A 294 -11.40 -5.12 21.92
C ALA A 294 -12.71 -4.50 21.45
N PRO A 295 -13.46 -5.14 20.53
CA PRO A 295 -14.73 -4.57 20.10
C PRO A 295 -15.56 -4.36 21.38
N PRO A 296 -16.21 -3.19 21.58
CA PRO A 296 -17.30 -3.16 22.53
C PRO A 296 -18.23 -4.29 22.10
N LYS A 297 -18.60 -5.19 23.04
CA LYS A 297 -19.46 -6.34 22.79
C LYS A 297 -20.49 -5.97 21.72
N LEU A 298 -20.43 -6.64 20.57
CA LEU A 298 -21.42 -6.46 19.51
C LEU A 298 -22.79 -6.74 20.11
N GLU A 299 -23.53 -5.69 20.44
CA GLU A 299 -24.96 -5.80 20.63
C GLU A 299 -25.55 -6.06 19.25
N THR A 300 -25.96 -7.30 19.01
CA THR A 300 -26.77 -7.65 17.85
C THR A 300 -28.11 -6.93 17.98
N VAL A 301 -28.24 -5.77 17.32
CA VAL A 301 -29.52 -5.08 17.21
C VAL A 301 -30.32 -5.74 16.08
N SER A 302 -31.47 -6.31 16.41
CA SER A 302 -32.42 -6.86 15.45
C SER A 302 -32.84 -5.76 14.45
N LEU A 303 -32.94 -6.13 13.16
CA LEU A 303 -33.51 -5.28 12.11
C LEU A 303 -34.88 -4.70 12.50
N TYR A 304 -35.63 -5.39 13.36
CA TYR A 304 -36.93 -4.94 13.88
C TYR A 304 -36.82 -3.71 14.82
N ASP A 305 -35.73 -3.60 15.58
CA ASP A 305 -35.50 -2.47 16.50
C ASP A 305 -34.88 -1.26 15.79
N TYR A 306 -34.22 -1.48 14.63
CA TYR A 306 -33.68 -0.40 13.79
C TYR A 306 -34.79 0.52 13.26
N PHE A 307 -35.92 -0.02 12.81
CA PHE A 307 -37.02 0.75 12.23
C PHE A 307 -37.90 1.49 13.24
N LYS A 308 -37.72 1.25 14.56
CA LYS A 308 -38.42 1.99 15.62
C LYS A 308 -37.60 3.16 16.18
N ARG A 309 -36.35 3.35 15.75
CA ARG A 309 -35.54 4.48 16.23
C ARG A 309 -36.09 5.80 15.69
N PRO A 310 -36.15 6.86 16.51
CA PRO A 310 -36.53 8.19 16.04
C PRO A 310 -35.55 8.62 14.94
N ARG A 311 -36.10 9.16 13.84
CA ARG A 311 -35.31 9.57 12.68
C ARG A 311 -34.34 10.68 13.10
N PRO A 312 -33.09 10.69 12.58
CA PRO A 312 -32.15 11.74 12.88
C PRO A 312 -32.72 13.11 12.49
N VAL A 313 -32.62 14.07 13.40
CA VAL A 313 -32.94 15.48 13.13
C VAL A 313 -31.64 16.22 12.86
N LEU A 314 -31.58 16.92 11.72
CA LEU A 314 -30.44 17.75 11.33
C LEU A 314 -30.37 18.95 12.27
N ILE A 315 -29.21 19.20 12.89
CA ILE A 315 -29.06 20.26 13.89
C ILE A 315 -28.46 21.53 13.28
N GLU A 316 -27.56 21.40 12.30
CA GLU A 316 -26.87 22.54 11.70
C GLU A 316 -26.43 22.19 10.27
N GLU A 317 -26.60 23.14 9.35
CA GLU A 317 -26.18 23.07 7.94
C GLU A 317 -25.19 24.20 7.69
N LYS A 318 -23.95 23.86 7.27
CA LYS A 318 -22.90 24.87 6.99
C LYS A 318 -22.86 25.22 5.52
N GLY A 319 -22.69 26.52 5.24
CA GLY A 319 -22.75 27.08 3.90
C GLY A 319 -21.39 27.07 3.19
N PRO A 320 -21.37 27.21 1.85
CA PRO A 320 -20.14 27.18 1.04
C PRO A 320 -19.08 28.24 1.41
N LEU A 321 -19.49 29.31 2.09
CA LEU A 321 -18.60 30.41 2.53
C LEU A 321 -17.95 30.15 3.89
N ASP A 322 -18.36 29.11 4.62
CA ASP A 322 -17.72 28.68 5.86
C ASP A 322 -16.41 27.91 5.61
N TYR A 323 -16.04 27.72 4.32
CA TYR A 323 -14.87 26.98 3.88
C TYR A 323 -13.84 27.96 3.28
N ALA A 324 -12.74 28.19 3.99
CA ALA A 324 -11.55 28.79 3.40
C ALA A 324 -10.65 27.66 2.84
N ASP A 325 -10.51 27.63 1.51
CA ASP A 325 -9.50 26.89 0.74
C ASP A 325 -9.66 25.38 0.44
N ASP A 326 -10.85 24.76 0.53
CA ASP A 326 -11.02 23.35 0.06
C ASP A 326 -12.35 23.11 -0.68
N LEU A 327 -12.34 22.12 -1.59
CA LEU A 327 -13.49 21.62 -2.37
C LEU A 327 -14.69 21.26 -1.46
N PRO A 328 -15.95 21.48 -1.91
CA PRO A 328 -17.11 21.38 -1.04
C PRO A 328 -17.40 19.93 -0.64
N VAL A 329 -17.14 19.60 0.63
CA VAL A 329 -17.63 18.37 1.26
C VAL A 329 -18.78 18.76 2.19
N LEU A 330 -20.00 18.35 1.83
CA LEU A 330 -21.16 18.46 2.71
C LEU A 330 -20.98 17.51 3.90
N ARG A 331 -20.97 18.08 5.11
CA ARG A 331 -20.86 17.33 6.37
C ARG A 331 -22.12 17.55 7.18
N ALA A 332 -22.80 16.46 7.55
CA ALA A 332 -23.88 16.50 8.53
C ALA A 332 -23.40 15.87 9.85
N VAL A 333 -23.68 16.54 10.97
CA VAL A 333 -23.38 16.04 12.31
C VAL A 333 -24.69 15.69 13.01
N THR A 334 -24.80 14.44 13.45
CA THR A 334 -25.96 13.97 14.22
C THR A 334 -25.80 14.24 15.72
N GLN A 335 -26.89 14.19 16.49
CA GLN A 335 -26.87 14.40 17.96
C GLN A 335 -25.97 13.43 18.72
N SER A 336 -25.68 12.26 18.15
CA SER A 336 -24.75 11.27 18.73
C SER A 336 -23.31 11.46 18.30
N GLY A 337 -22.96 12.57 17.63
CA GLY A 337 -21.60 12.87 17.17
C GLY A 337 -21.16 12.10 15.93
N VAL A 338 -22.07 11.39 15.25
CA VAL A 338 -21.74 10.70 13.99
C VAL A 338 -21.70 11.72 12.86
N VAL A 339 -20.56 11.77 12.18
CA VAL A 339 -20.30 12.63 11.01
C VAL A 339 -20.59 11.82 9.75
N ILE A 340 -21.54 12.29 8.95
CA ILE A 340 -21.81 11.74 7.62
C ILE A 340 -21.15 12.67 6.61
N SER A 341 -20.22 12.11 5.83
CA SER A 341 -19.50 12.82 4.77
C SER A 341 -19.78 12.12 3.44
N THR A 342 -20.28 12.85 2.45
CA THR A 342 -20.42 12.32 1.09
C THR A 342 -19.18 12.68 0.28
N GLY A 343 -18.50 11.68 -0.29
CA GLY A 343 -17.39 11.89 -1.23
C GLY A 343 -17.81 12.68 -2.47
N SER A 344 -16.82 13.24 -3.16
CA SER A 344 -16.91 14.30 -4.19
C SER A 344 -17.72 14.00 -5.46
N THR A 345 -18.47 12.89 -5.53
CA THR A 345 -19.28 12.50 -6.70
C THR A 345 -20.73 12.15 -6.38
N HIS A 346 -21.17 12.27 -5.11
CA HIS A 346 -22.58 12.06 -4.77
C HIS A 346 -23.20 13.36 -4.26
N SER A 347 -24.23 13.84 -4.98
CA SER A 347 -25.16 14.86 -4.48
C SER A 347 -26.34 14.15 -3.83
N CYS A 348 -26.46 14.22 -2.51
CA CYS A 348 -27.69 13.86 -1.82
C CYS A 348 -28.61 15.08 -1.78
N TYR A 349 -29.89 14.91 -2.11
CA TYR A 349 -30.93 15.92 -1.91
C TYR A 349 -31.89 15.43 -0.83
N LEU A 350 -32.13 16.28 0.17
CA LEU A 350 -33.18 16.09 1.17
C LEU A 350 -34.52 16.47 0.54
N LYS A 351 -35.34 15.48 0.19
CA LYS A 351 -36.75 15.71 -0.13
C LYS A 351 -37.49 15.96 1.17
N THR A 352 -38.08 17.14 1.30
CA THR A 352 -39.02 17.46 2.36
C THR A 352 -40.20 16.48 2.33
N GLY A 353 -40.28 15.63 3.36
CA GLY A 353 -41.31 14.59 3.56
C GLY A 353 -40.77 13.17 3.45
#